data_AF-A0A9E8SHI2-F1
#
_entry.id   AF-A0A9E8SHI2-F1
#
_cell.length_a   1.000
_cell.length_b   1.000
_cell.length_c   1.000
_cell.angle_alpha   90.00
_cell.angle_beta   90.00
_cell.angle_gamma   90.00
#
_symmetry.space_group_name_H-M   'P 1'
#
loop_
_entity.id
_entity.type
_entity.pdbx_description
1 polymer ?
#
loop_
_entity_poly.entity_id
_entity_poly.type
_entity_poly.pdbx_seq_one_letter_code
_entity_poly.pdbx_strand_id
1 'polypeptide(L)' 'MAVEKVGEKYRCNFCGNEVTVTKAGGGELVCCG' A
#
# COMPACT_ATOMS: atom_id res chain seq x y z
N MET A 1 -5.79 -6.16 0.74
CA MET A 1 -6.52 -4.86 0.65
C MET A 1 -6.30 -4.28 -0.73
N ALA A 2 -7.37 -3.98 -1.48
CA ALA A 2 -7.25 -3.33 -2.78
C ALA A 2 -6.77 -1.89 -2.63
N VAL A 3 -5.99 -1.41 -3.60
CA VAL A 3 -5.54 -0.02 -3.66
C VAL A 3 -6.58 0.82 -4.41
N GLU A 4 -7.37 1.61 -3.70
CA GLU A 4 -8.59 2.23 -4.25
C GLU A 4 -8.40 3.72 -4.56
N LYS A 5 -7.44 4.40 -3.91
CA LYS A 5 -7.38 5.87 -3.92
C LYS A 5 -5.93 6.37 -3.93
N VAL A 6 -5.70 7.41 -4.72
CA VAL A 6 -4.44 8.17 -4.67
C VAL A 6 -4.33 8.87 -3.32
N GLY A 7 -3.15 8.81 -2.71
CA GLY A 7 -2.86 9.40 -1.41
C GLY A 7 -3.09 8.47 -0.21
N GLU A 8 -3.60 7.26 -0.42
CA GLU A 8 -3.65 6.24 0.65
C GLU A 8 -2.25 5.94 1.16
N LYS A 9 -2.13 5.80 2.48
CA LYS A 9 -0.87 5.53 3.17
C LYS A 9 -0.93 4.14 3.78
N TYR A 10 0.09 3.35 3.53
CA TYR A 10 0.23 2.00 4.07
C TYR A 10 1.55 1.87 4.82
N ARG A 11 1.52 1.07 5.89
CA ARG A 11 2.69 0.71 6.68
C ARG A 11 2.79 -0.79 6.81
N CYS A 12 3.94 -1.37 6.46
CA CYS A 12 4.24 -2.76 6.77
C CYS A 12 4.56 -2.90 8.26
N ASN A 13 3.85 -3.76 8.97
CA ASN A 13 4.06 -3.98 10.40
C ASN A 13 5.28 -4.87 10.73
N PHE A 14 5.83 -5.55 9.73
CA PHE A 14 7.01 -6.40 9.90
C PHE A 14 8.31 -5.61 9.73
N CYS A 15 8.51 -4.95 8.58
CA CYS A 15 9.74 -4.21 8.29
C CYS A 15 9.63 -2.70 8.55
N GLY A 16 8.43 -2.17 8.77
CA GLY A 16 8.20 -0.74 9.01
C GLY A 16 8.12 0.12 7.75
N ASN A 17 8.18 -0.45 6.54
CA ASN A 17 8.09 0.33 5.30
C ASN A 17 6.77 1.11 5.21
N GLU A 18 6.88 2.40 4.88
CA GLU A 18 5.75 3.29 4.65
C GLU A 18 5.71 3.72 3.19
N VAL A 19 4.54 3.60 2.57
CA VAL A 19 4.33 3.94 1.16
C VAL A 19 3.06 4.76 0.99
N THR A 20 3.06 5.65 0.00
CA THR A 20 1.90 6.44 -0.39
C THR A 20 1.51 6.09 -1.82
N VAL A 21 0.23 5.87 -2.06
CA VAL A 21 -0.29 5.54 -3.40
C VAL A 21 -0.22 6.78 -4.29
N THR A 22 0.55 6.73 -5.37
CA THR A 22 0.63 7.81 -6.37
C THR A 22 -0.32 7.58 -7.55
N LYS A 23 -0.76 6.33 -7.77
CA LYS A 23 -1.74 5.93 -8.78
C LYS A 23 -2.53 4.72 -8.29
N ALA A 24 -3.86 4.81 -8.29
CA ALA A 24 -4.73 3.73 -7.83
C ALA A 24 -4.87 2.62 -8.88
N GLY A 25 -5.16 1.40 -8.41
CA GLY A 25 -5.43 0.24 -9.24
C GLY A 25 -5.92 -0.92 -8.39
N GLY A 26 -6.88 -1.71 -8.86
CA GLY A 26 -7.58 -2.73 -8.05
C GLY A 26 -6.76 -3.93 -7.56
N GLY A 27 -5.42 -3.89 -7.71
CA GLY A 27 -4.52 -4.89 -7.15
C GLY A 27 -4.32 -4.71 -5.64
N GLU A 28 -3.72 -5.71 -5.02
CA GLU A 28 -3.36 -5.69 -3.60
C GLU A 28 -1.91 -5.25 -3.40
N LEU A 29 -1.68 -4.38 -2.42
CA LEU A 29 -0.33 -3.97 -2.01
C LEU A 29 0.22 -4.96 -0.99
N VAL A 30 1.29 -5.66 -1.37
CA VAL A 30 1.96 -6.68 -0.54
C VAL A 30 3.38 -6.26 -0.20
N CYS A 31 3.76 -6.39 1.07
CA CYS A 31 5.13 -6.21 1.55
C CYS A 31 5.41 -7.20 2.68
N CYS A 32 6.44 -8.04 2.52
CA CYS A 32 6.85 -9.10 3.45
C CYS A 32 5.92 -10.34 3.53
N GLY A 33 5.09 -10.59 2.52
CA GLY A 33 4.30 -11.82 2.36
C GLY A 33 2.81 -11.58 2.27
#